data_AF-A0A1B6EIK5-F1
#
_entry.id   AF-A0A1B6EIK5-F1
#
_cell.length_a   1.000
_cell.length_b   1.000
_cell.length_c   1.000
_cell.angle_alpha   90.00
_cell.angle_beta   90.00
_cell.angle_gamma   90.00
#
_symmetry.space_group_name_H-M   'P 1'
#
loop_
_entity.id
_entity.type
_entity.pdbx_description
1 polymer ?
#
loop_
_entity_poly.entity_id
_entity_poly.type
_entity_poly.pdbx_seq_one_letter_code
_entity_poly.pdbx_strand_id
1 'polypeptide(L)'
;GGCGLNTVCHTADKISMCDCKPGFIGYPFDGCYPEECTMNSDCPKEMECRNKHCEDACKNACGLNSHCKGIKHRPVCSCRPGYDWNPFLGCQVQKNKECSEDSDCLSNHTCSNFKCVDPCGSVCGN
;
A
#
# COMPACT_ATOMS: atom_id res chain seq x y z
N GLY A 1 -28.63 -16.44 25.34
CA GLY A 1 -28.17 -15.05 25.14
C GLY A 1 -29.05 -14.41 24.10
N GLY A 2 -29.33 -13.12 24.20
CA GLY A 2 -30.06 -12.37 23.16
C GLY A 2 -29.13 -11.98 22.00
N CYS A 3 -29.71 -11.48 20.90
CA CYS A 3 -28.95 -10.90 19.79
C CYS A 3 -28.37 -9.52 20.15
N GLY A 4 -27.28 -9.13 19.50
CA GLY A 4 -26.64 -7.83 19.66
C GLY A 4 -27.36 -6.67 18.97
N LEU A 5 -26.81 -5.47 19.06
CA LEU A 5 -27.38 -4.27 18.43
C LEU A 5 -27.42 -4.37 16.90
N ASN A 6 -28.40 -3.69 16.28
CA ASN A 6 -28.59 -3.64 14.82
C ASN A 6 -28.77 -5.01 14.13
N THR A 7 -29.37 -5.96 14.85
CA THR A 7 -29.64 -7.30 14.34
C THR A 7 -31.13 -7.57 14.16
N VAL A 8 -31.45 -8.63 13.44
CA VAL A 8 -32.77 -9.25 13.36
C VAL A 8 -32.67 -10.66 13.92
N CYS A 9 -33.49 -10.95 14.93
CA CYS A 9 -33.62 -12.29 15.49
C CYS A 9 -34.68 -13.06 14.71
N HIS A 10 -34.37 -14.29 14.30
CA HIS A 10 -35.32 -15.21 13.69
C HIS A 10 -35.03 -16.65 14.14
N THR A 11 -35.96 -17.57 13.86
CA THR A 11 -35.83 -18.97 14.28
C THR A 11 -35.60 -19.86 13.07
N ALA A 12 -34.55 -20.69 13.11
CA ALA A 12 -34.29 -21.74 12.14
C ALA A 12 -34.03 -23.05 12.89
N ASP A 13 -34.69 -24.14 12.49
CA ASP A 13 -34.56 -25.47 13.12
C ASP A 13 -34.70 -25.47 14.67
N LYS A 14 -35.61 -24.64 15.19
CA LYS A 14 -35.87 -24.45 16.63
C LYS A 14 -34.70 -23.82 17.41
N ILE A 15 -33.73 -23.24 16.71
CA ILE A 15 -32.60 -22.48 17.28
C ILE A 15 -32.81 -21.00 16.96
N SER A 16 -32.50 -20.13 17.94
CA SER A 16 -32.48 -18.67 17.74
C SER A 16 -31.25 -18.26 16.95
N MET A 17 -31.46 -17.67 15.77
CA MET A 17 -30.42 -17.11 14.92
C MET A 17 -30.49 -15.59 14.92
N CYS A 18 -29.32 -14.95 14.84
CA CYS A 18 -29.18 -13.50 14.79
C CYS A 18 -28.47 -13.14 13.49
N ASP A 19 -29.04 -12.22 12.70
CA ASP A 19 -28.41 -11.67 11.51
C ASP A 19 -28.28 -10.15 11.62
N CYS A 20 -27.30 -9.55 10.94
CA CYS A 20 -27.24 -8.10 10.81
C CYS A 20 -28.37 -7.56 9.95
N LYS A 21 -28.91 -6.39 10.31
CA LYS A 21 -29.82 -5.64 9.43
C LYS A 21 -29.11 -5.27 8.11
N PRO A 22 -29.85 -5.07 7.00
CA PRO A 22 -29.25 -4.61 5.74
C PRO A 22 -28.41 -3.32 5.93
N GLY A 23 -27.19 -3.31 5.38
CA GLY A 23 -26.24 -2.20 5.52
C GLY A 23 -25.43 -2.20 6.82
N PHE A 24 -25.58 -3.24 7.66
CA PHE A 24 -24.76 -3.45 8.86
C PHE A 24 -23.92 -4.72 8.71
N ILE A 25 -22.69 -4.66 9.23
CA ILE A 25 -21.72 -5.76 9.26
C ILE A 25 -21.20 -5.97 10.69
N GLY A 26 -20.65 -7.15 10.98
CA GLY A 26 -20.10 -7.47 12.29
C GLY A 26 -20.50 -8.89 12.73
N TYR A 27 -20.40 -9.14 14.04
CA TYR A 27 -20.81 -10.40 14.63
C TYR A 27 -22.19 -10.25 15.28
N PRO A 28 -23.26 -10.87 14.73
CA PRO A 28 -24.64 -10.60 15.16
C PRO A 28 -24.95 -10.86 16.64
N PHE A 29 -24.18 -11.72 17.32
CA PHE A 29 -24.39 -11.94 18.76
C PHE A 29 -23.80 -10.83 19.63
N ASP A 30 -22.73 -10.16 19.17
CA ASP A 30 -22.11 -9.02 19.87
C ASP A 30 -22.75 -7.68 19.43
N GLY A 31 -23.15 -7.61 18.16
CA GLY A 31 -23.75 -6.44 17.53
C GLY A 31 -23.14 -6.16 16.16
N CYS A 32 -23.92 -5.46 15.33
CA CYS A 32 -23.52 -5.04 14.00
C CYS A 32 -23.40 -3.51 13.92
N TYR A 33 -22.54 -3.05 13.02
CA TYR A 33 -22.19 -1.65 12.80
C TYR A 33 -22.44 -1.29 11.33
N PRO A 34 -22.75 -0.03 10.99
CA PRO A 34 -22.91 0.37 9.59
C PRO A 34 -21.66 0.03 8.78
N GLU A 35 -21.83 -0.35 7.52
CA GLU A 35 -20.71 -0.39 6.57
C GLU A 35 -20.04 0.99 6.51
N GLU A 36 -18.72 1.03 6.48
CA GLU A 36 -17.99 2.30 6.34
C GLU A 36 -17.89 2.73 4.88
N CYS A 37 -17.70 1.78 3.97
CA CYS A 37 -17.53 2.02 2.55
C CYS A 37 -18.15 0.91 1.70
N THR A 38 -18.55 1.26 0.48
CA THR A 38 -18.98 0.32 -0.56
C THR A 38 -18.02 0.30 -1.75
N MET A 39 -17.31 1.40 -1.96
CA MET A 39 -16.32 1.58 -3.01
C MET A 39 -15.17 2.45 -2.53
N ASN A 40 -14.04 2.39 -3.23
CA ASN A 40 -12.83 3.11 -2.86
C ASN A 40 -13.04 4.63 -2.70
N SER A 41 -13.89 5.24 -3.53
CA SER A 41 -14.17 6.68 -3.46
C SER A 41 -14.92 7.13 -2.21
N ASP A 42 -15.48 6.20 -1.43
CA ASP A 42 -16.09 6.50 -0.13
C ASP A 42 -15.02 6.76 0.94
N CYS A 43 -13.79 6.30 0.70
CA CYS A 43 -12.66 6.43 1.62
C CYS A 43 -11.77 7.65 1.30
N PRO A 44 -10.90 8.07 2.22
CA PRO A 44 -9.80 8.99 1.93
C PRO A 44 -8.87 8.48 0.81
N LYS A 45 -8.14 9.38 0.14
CA LYS A 45 -7.34 9.05 -1.06
C LYS A 45 -6.19 8.07 -0.79
N GLU A 46 -5.73 8.02 0.46
CA GLU A 46 -4.65 7.17 0.96
C GLU A 46 -5.15 5.79 1.40
N MET A 47 -6.48 5.59 1.49
CA MET A 47 -7.13 4.37 1.96
C MET A 47 -7.89 3.69 0.81
N GLU A 48 -8.21 2.42 0.97
CA GLU A 48 -9.04 1.65 0.04
C GLU A 48 -10.19 0.97 0.78
N CYS A 49 -11.28 0.71 0.05
CA CYS A 49 -12.41 -0.01 0.61
C CYS A 49 -12.14 -1.51 0.52
N ARG A 50 -11.87 -2.12 1.67
CA ARG A 50 -11.59 -3.56 1.80
C ARG A 50 -12.55 -4.16 2.81
N ASN A 51 -13.32 -5.17 2.40
CA ASN A 51 -14.32 -5.83 3.26
C ASN A 51 -15.26 -4.84 3.98
N LYS A 52 -15.72 -3.81 3.27
CA LYS A 52 -16.62 -2.75 3.79
C LYS A 52 -16.02 -1.85 4.86
N HIS A 53 -14.70 -1.83 4.97
CA HIS A 53 -13.93 -0.96 5.86
C HIS A 53 -12.89 -0.18 5.06
N CYS A 54 -12.67 1.09 5.41
CA CYS A 54 -11.60 1.89 4.84
C CYS A 54 -10.28 1.50 5.51
N GLU A 55 -9.49 0.71 4.80
CA GLU A 55 -8.18 0.29 5.26
C GLU A 55 -7.08 1.10 4.58
N ASP A 56 -5.96 1.34 5.27
CA ASP A 56 -4.78 1.96 4.66
C ASP A 56 -4.34 1.15 3.44
N ALA A 57 -4.26 1.79 2.27
CA ALA A 57 -3.87 1.12 1.02
C ALA A 57 -2.45 0.54 1.09
N CYS A 58 -1.60 1.06 1.98
CA CYS A 58 -0.24 0.57 2.22
C CYS A 58 -0.15 -0.66 3.12
N LYS A 59 -1.25 -1.05 3.78
CA LYS A 59 -1.26 -2.18 4.72
C LYS A 59 -0.89 -3.47 4.00
N ASN A 60 0.29 -4.00 4.33
CA ASN A 60 0.88 -5.22 3.75
C ASN A 60 1.10 -5.17 2.23
N ALA A 61 1.23 -3.98 1.64
CA ALA A 61 1.32 -3.84 0.19
C ALA A 61 2.76 -3.88 -0.36
N CYS A 62 3.72 -3.32 0.37
CA CYS A 62 5.10 -3.15 -0.10
C CYS A 62 6.08 -4.06 0.65
N GLY A 63 7.17 -4.42 -0.02
CA GLY A 63 8.20 -5.29 0.53
C GLY A 63 9.15 -4.58 1.50
N LEU A 64 10.08 -5.33 2.09
CA LEU A 64 11.08 -4.77 3.02
C LEU A 64 11.94 -3.68 2.38
N ASN A 65 12.45 -2.74 3.18
CA ASN A 65 13.29 -1.60 2.73
C ASN A 65 12.65 -0.71 1.65
N SER A 66 11.32 -0.72 1.55
CA SER A 66 10.56 0.21 0.72
C SER A 66 9.92 1.33 1.55
N HIS A 67 9.43 2.34 0.86
CA HIS A 67 8.50 3.35 1.32
C HIS A 67 7.17 3.12 0.59
N CYS A 68 6.05 3.26 1.30
CA CYS A 68 4.73 3.15 0.70
C CYS A 68 4.00 4.49 0.80
N LYS A 69 3.28 4.84 -0.26
CA LYS A 69 2.33 5.95 -0.27
C LYS A 69 1.02 5.51 -0.91
N GLY A 70 -0.09 5.72 -0.20
CA GLY A 70 -1.43 5.56 -0.75
C GLY A 70 -1.73 6.68 -1.73
N ILE A 71 -2.00 6.36 -3.00
CA ILE A 71 -2.36 7.32 -4.03
C ILE A 71 -3.58 6.79 -4.79
N LYS A 72 -4.70 7.53 -4.72
CA LYS A 72 -5.96 7.15 -5.38
C LYS A 72 -6.39 5.73 -5.00
N HIS A 73 -6.41 5.45 -3.70
CA HIS A 73 -6.84 4.17 -3.13
C HIS A 73 -6.00 2.97 -3.58
N ARG A 74 -4.72 3.20 -3.89
CA ARG A 74 -3.78 2.17 -4.28
C ARG A 74 -2.42 2.40 -3.63
N PRO A 75 -1.71 1.34 -3.25
CA PRO A 75 -0.33 1.45 -2.77
C PRO A 75 0.61 1.79 -3.93
N VAL A 76 1.47 2.79 -3.70
CA VAL A 76 2.63 3.07 -4.54
C VAL A 76 3.88 2.81 -3.69
N CYS A 77 4.66 1.82 -4.11
CA CYS A 77 5.88 1.40 -3.42
C CYS A 77 7.11 1.95 -4.13
N SER A 78 8.07 2.47 -3.36
CA SER A 78 9.39 2.90 -3.86
C SER A 78 10.50 2.42 -2.93
N CYS A 79 11.68 2.10 -3.44
CA CYS A 79 12.81 1.74 -2.58
C CYS A 79 13.30 2.93 -1.74
N ARG A 80 13.76 2.66 -0.53
CA ARG A 80 14.43 3.68 0.29
C ARG A 80 15.75 4.10 -0.36
N PRO A 81 16.25 5.33 -0.09
CA PRO A 81 17.55 5.76 -0.59
C PRO A 81 18.66 4.73 -0.27
N GLY A 82 19.47 4.37 -1.27
CA GLY A 82 20.53 3.36 -1.15
C GLY A 82 20.07 1.90 -1.30
N TYR A 83 18.78 1.68 -1.57
CA TYR A 83 18.21 0.36 -1.89
C TYR A 83 17.60 0.35 -3.30
N ASP A 84 17.59 -0.81 -3.93
CA ASP A 84 17.07 -1.03 -5.29
C ASP A 84 16.44 -2.43 -5.44
N TRP A 85 16.03 -2.79 -6.66
CA TRP A 85 15.40 -4.05 -7.09
C TRP A 85 13.88 -3.94 -7.29
N ASN A 86 13.05 -4.57 -6.46
CA ASN A 86 11.60 -4.54 -6.62
C ASN A 86 10.92 -4.07 -5.33
N PRO A 87 10.26 -2.90 -5.30
CA PRO A 87 9.69 -2.35 -4.07
C PRO A 87 8.45 -3.10 -3.56
N PHE A 88 7.78 -3.92 -4.38
CA PHE A 88 6.68 -4.79 -3.95
C PHE A 88 7.19 -6.09 -3.32
N LEU A 89 8.32 -6.62 -3.77
CA LEU A 89 8.93 -7.84 -3.23
C LEU A 89 9.90 -7.57 -2.07
N GLY A 90 10.51 -6.39 -2.08
CA GLY A 90 11.48 -5.92 -1.10
C GLY A 90 12.75 -5.43 -1.78
N CYS A 91 13.33 -4.35 -1.28
CA CYS A 91 14.52 -3.75 -1.87
C CYS A 91 15.81 -4.28 -1.21
N GLN A 92 16.87 -4.38 -2.00
CA GLN A 92 18.20 -4.83 -1.61
C GLN A 92 19.18 -3.66 -1.58
N VAL A 93 20.21 -3.74 -0.74
CA VAL A 93 21.26 -2.71 -0.67
C VAL A 93 21.95 -2.59 -2.04
N GLN A 94 22.11 -1.37 -2.52
CA GLN A 94 22.85 -1.08 -3.75
C GLN A 94 24.35 -1.33 -3.54
N LYS A 95 24.81 -2.55 -3.84
CA LYS A 95 26.22 -2.95 -3.68
C LYS A 95 27.16 -2.36 -4.73
N ASN A 96 26.64 -1.86 -5.85
CA ASN A 96 27.42 -1.37 -6.99
C ASN A 96 27.34 0.15 -7.15
N LYS A 97 27.20 0.87 -6.04
CA LYS A 97 27.20 2.34 -6.01
C LYS A 97 28.64 2.82 -6.24
N GLU A 98 28.91 3.44 -7.38
CA GLU A 98 30.23 3.98 -7.72
C GLU A 98 30.36 5.43 -7.25
N CYS A 99 29.28 6.19 -7.32
CA CYS A 99 29.22 7.60 -6.93
C CYS A 99 27.90 7.95 -6.23
N SER A 100 27.90 9.01 -5.43
CA SER A 100 26.73 9.67 -4.84
C SER A 100 26.53 11.08 -5.39
N GLU A 101 27.64 11.73 -5.77
CA GLU A 101 27.71 13.09 -6.31
C GLU A 101 28.80 13.17 -7.39
N ASP A 102 28.79 14.23 -8.20
CA ASP A 102 29.75 14.40 -9.29
C ASP A 102 31.21 14.45 -8.81
N SER A 103 31.47 14.93 -7.60
CA SER A 103 32.79 14.96 -6.96
C SER A 103 33.37 13.58 -6.68
N ASP A 104 32.55 12.53 -6.60
CA ASP A 104 33.01 11.15 -6.45
C ASP A 104 33.61 10.60 -7.76
N CYS A 105 33.33 11.26 -8.89
CA CYS A 105 33.77 10.85 -10.22
C CYS A 105 35.06 11.58 -10.66
N LEU A 106 35.76 10.97 -11.62
CA LEU A 106 36.86 11.62 -12.34
C LEU A 106 36.35 12.89 -13.06
N SER A 107 37.24 13.86 -13.29
CA SER A 107 36.94 15.21 -13.82
C SER A 107 36.09 15.27 -15.10
N ASN A 108 35.97 14.15 -15.82
CA ASN A 108 35.32 14.04 -17.12
C ASN A 108 34.01 13.23 -17.05
N HIS A 109 33.58 12.82 -15.85
CA HIS A 109 32.39 12.01 -15.63
C HIS A 109 31.42 12.75 -14.71
N THR A 110 30.14 12.43 -14.83
CA THR A 110 29.08 12.89 -13.92
C THR A 110 28.45 11.68 -13.23
N CYS A 111 27.93 11.87 -12.03
CA CYS A 111 27.22 10.85 -11.30
C CYS A 111 25.78 10.74 -11.79
N SER A 112 25.48 9.70 -12.56
CA SER A 112 24.14 9.41 -13.05
C SER A 112 23.70 8.03 -12.61
N ASN A 113 22.57 7.94 -11.91
CA ASN A 113 22.06 6.68 -11.34
C ASN A 113 23.13 5.89 -10.56
N PHE A 114 23.94 6.60 -9.78
CA PHE A 114 25.02 6.05 -8.96
C PHE A 114 26.17 5.39 -9.73
N LYS A 115 26.30 5.71 -11.01
CA LYS A 115 27.40 5.32 -11.90
C LYS A 115 28.12 6.58 -12.38
N CYS A 116 29.45 6.53 -12.43
CA CYS A 116 30.20 7.56 -13.12
C CYS A 116 30.05 7.33 -14.62
N VAL A 117 29.42 8.27 -15.31
CA VAL A 117 29.20 8.20 -16.76
C VAL A 117 29.89 9.37 -17.44
N ASP A 118 30.51 9.12 -18.59
CA ASP A 118 31.05 10.18 -19.44
C ASP A 118 29.88 10.87 -20.17
N PRO A 119 29.54 12.12 -19.84
CA PRO A 119 28.44 12.84 -20.50
C PRO A 119 28.74 13.12 -21.98
N CYS A 120 30.01 13.09 -22.40
CA CYS A 120 30.46 13.33 -23.78
C CYS A 120 30.48 12.05 -24.63
N GLY A 121 30.38 10.87 -24.03
CA GLY A 121 30.50 9.58 -24.72
C GLY A 121 29.33 9.21 -25.66
N SER A 122 28.21 9.94 -25.63
CA SER A 122 27.00 9.59 -26.39
C SER A 122 26.52 10.67 -27.37
N VAL A 123 27.00 11.91 -27.31
CA VAL A 123 26.52 12.99 -28.20
C VAL A 123 27.63 13.99 -28.49
N CYS A 124 28.40 13.77 -29.56
CA CYS A 124 29.10 14.83 -30.27
C CYS A 124 29.26 14.42 -31.74
N GLY A 125 28.54 15.08 -32.65
CA GLY A 125 28.74 14.97 -34.10
C GLY A 125 27.47 14.74 -34.93
N ASN A 126 26.82 15.82 -35.35
CA ASN A 126 26.19 15.96 -36.67
C ASN A 126 26.70 17.26 -37.28
#